data_AF-A0A6J1AJI1-F1
#
_entry.id   AF-A0A6J1AJI1-F1
#
_cell.length_a   1.000
_cell.length_b   1.000
_cell.length_c   1.000
_cell.angle_alpha   90.00
_cell.angle_beta   90.00
_cell.angle_gamma   90.00
#
_symmetry.space_group_name_H-M   'P 1'
#
loop_
_entity.id
_entity.type
_entity.pdbx_description
1 polymer ?
#
loop_
_entity_poly.entity_id
_entity_poly.type
_entity_poly.pdbx_seq_one_letter_code
_entity_poly.pdbx_strand_id
1 'polypeptide(L)'
;MAAVRPKPGNGGFSSTRKEAKQDGKNPRAVVCADNEEPFTAEWYASRRKIEETLRFYRELLVDRKLFDELSQEPEKSPDGKKYSGIGVHMRAARVLESSGGWVNTSKQIGHVSGIKVGDDFRWRGELSIVGLHHEFQKGIDFMKLINGKTLATSIVDSGRYENGVGITSDVLIYCGQGENPNLDRVRKPKDQKLVGGNLALKNSMHSKTPVRVIRRLTDIDTSKESTTVAAAKGNDIGYKFVYDGLYRVTGFWKERGKFGRYVYKFSLKRIEGQPELDLGKWNKVGNGSAGSVFKGKENDIY
;
A
#
# COMPACT_ATOMS: atom_id res chain seq x y z
N MET A 1 18.90 5.46 -74.02
CA MET A 1 18.51 4.10 -74.46
C MET A 1 17.93 3.39 -73.23
N ALA A 2 16.71 2.86 -73.11
CA ALA A 2 15.52 2.69 -73.96
C ALA A 2 14.29 2.64 -72.99
N ALA A 3 13.20 3.40 -73.25
CA ALA A 3 11.84 2.95 -73.63
C ALA A 3 11.17 1.88 -72.72
N VAL A 4 10.19 2.18 -71.87
CA VAL A 4 8.70 2.31 -72.05
C VAL A 4 7.92 0.98 -72.26
N ARG A 5 7.17 0.57 -71.19
CA ARG A 5 5.80 -0.06 -71.02
C ARG A 5 5.29 -1.18 -71.98
N PRO A 6 4.40 -2.14 -71.56
CA PRO A 6 3.03 -1.91 -71.00
C PRO A 6 2.40 -2.99 -70.04
N LYS A 7 1.16 -2.73 -69.55
CA LYS A 7 0.20 -3.71 -68.96
C LYS A 7 -0.78 -4.21 -70.05
N PRO A 8 -1.37 -5.43 -69.97
CA PRO A 8 -2.73 -5.68 -69.40
C PRO A 8 -2.83 -7.09 -68.75
N GLY A 9 -3.91 -7.67 -68.21
CA GLY A 9 -5.36 -7.43 -68.22
C GLY A 9 -6.09 -8.46 -67.32
N ASN A 10 -7.40 -8.29 -67.19
CA ASN A 10 -8.33 -8.96 -66.28
C ASN A 10 -9.06 -10.13 -67.01
N GLY A 11 -9.41 -11.22 -66.31
CA GLY A 11 -10.23 -12.30 -66.86
C GLY A 11 -10.67 -13.30 -65.78
N GLY A 12 -11.97 -13.37 -65.50
CA GLY A 12 -12.57 -14.32 -64.56
C GLY A 12 -13.07 -15.60 -65.24
N PHE A 13 -13.28 -16.66 -64.47
CA PHE A 13 -14.30 -17.67 -64.75
C PHE A 13 -14.72 -18.41 -63.46
N SER A 14 -16.02 -18.67 -63.36
CA SER A 14 -16.71 -19.36 -62.27
C SER A 14 -16.63 -20.89 -62.44
N SER A 15 -16.65 -21.64 -61.33
CA SER A 15 -17.10 -23.04 -61.33
C SER A 15 -17.47 -23.50 -59.90
N THR A 16 -18.75 -23.75 -59.71
CA THR A 16 -19.40 -24.41 -58.57
C THR A 16 -18.93 -25.85 -58.31
N ARG A 17 -18.88 -26.30 -57.04
CA ARG A 17 -19.62 -27.49 -56.54
C ARG A 17 -19.39 -27.82 -55.05
N LYS A 18 -20.53 -27.87 -54.35
CA LYS A 18 -21.01 -28.86 -53.35
C LYS A 18 -20.28 -29.07 -52.02
N GLU A 19 -21.08 -28.89 -50.96
CA GLU A 19 -20.90 -29.39 -49.60
C GLU A 19 -20.75 -30.91 -49.53
N ALA A 20 -19.96 -31.37 -48.55
CA ALA A 20 -20.17 -32.63 -47.84
C ALA A 20 -19.78 -32.45 -46.37
N LYS A 21 -20.72 -32.75 -45.47
CA LYS A 21 -20.59 -32.84 -44.01
C LYS A 21 -19.93 -34.17 -43.59
N GLN A 22 -19.54 -34.21 -42.30
CA GLN A 22 -19.15 -35.33 -41.43
C GLN A 22 -17.65 -35.42 -41.14
N ASP A 23 -17.18 -35.73 -39.94
CA ASP A 23 -17.80 -35.86 -38.63
C ASP A 23 -16.70 -35.73 -37.58
N GLY A 24 -17.07 -35.32 -36.36
CA GLY A 24 -16.14 -34.95 -35.31
C GLY A 24 -15.23 -36.06 -34.82
N LYS A 25 -14.02 -35.66 -34.43
CA LYS A 25 -13.27 -36.24 -33.30
C LYS A 25 -12.46 -35.13 -32.65
N ASN A 26 -12.98 -34.68 -31.52
CA ASN A 26 -12.40 -33.73 -30.59
C ASN A 26 -11.07 -34.31 -30.05
N PRO A 27 -9.89 -33.76 -30.38
CA PRO A 27 -8.67 -34.16 -29.69
C PRO A 27 -8.76 -33.58 -28.28
N ARG A 28 -8.99 -34.48 -27.31
CA ARG A 28 -8.95 -34.24 -25.87
C ARG A 28 -7.92 -33.17 -25.55
N ALA A 29 -8.41 -32.06 -25.00
CA ALA A 29 -7.59 -31.10 -24.29
C ALA A 29 -6.75 -31.88 -23.26
N VAL A 30 -5.46 -32.02 -23.53
CA VAL A 30 -4.48 -32.26 -22.49
C VAL A 30 -4.39 -30.94 -21.75
N VAL A 31 -5.30 -30.76 -20.80
CA VAL A 31 -5.11 -29.76 -19.75
C VAL A 31 -4.01 -30.35 -18.88
N CYS A 32 -2.76 -30.06 -19.23
CA CYS A 32 -1.71 -30.05 -18.24
C CYS A 32 -2.16 -29.01 -17.22
N ALA A 33 -2.68 -29.48 -16.09
CA ALA A 33 -2.75 -28.69 -14.90
C ALA A 33 -1.30 -28.43 -14.49
N ASP A 34 -0.73 -27.38 -15.07
CA ASP A 34 0.49 -26.78 -14.56
C ASP A 34 0.10 -26.26 -13.18
N ASN A 35 0.35 -27.07 -12.16
CA ASN A 35 0.46 -26.63 -10.78
C ASN A 35 1.70 -25.72 -10.73
N GLU A 36 1.61 -24.53 -11.33
CA GLU A 36 2.55 -23.46 -11.04
C GLU A 36 2.33 -23.11 -9.57
N GLU A 37 3.28 -23.55 -8.73
CA GLU A 37 3.44 -23.01 -7.38
C GLU A 37 3.30 -21.48 -7.48
N PRO A 38 2.32 -20.85 -6.81
CA PRO A 38 1.97 -19.46 -7.04
C PRO A 38 3.10 -18.48 -6.69
N PHE A 39 4.17 -18.97 -6.04
CA PHE A 39 5.35 -18.22 -5.65
C PHE A 39 6.63 -19.06 -5.82
N THR A 40 7.77 -18.39 -6.00
CA THR A 40 9.07 -19.07 -6.20
C THR A 40 9.68 -19.59 -4.89
N ALA A 41 10.69 -20.47 -4.99
CA ALA A 41 11.43 -20.96 -3.82
C ALA A 41 12.08 -19.82 -3.01
N GLU A 42 12.60 -18.79 -3.69
CA GLU A 42 13.17 -17.58 -3.07
C GLU A 42 12.11 -16.77 -2.33
N TRP A 43 10.88 -16.72 -2.86
CA TRP A 43 9.76 -16.08 -2.20
C TRP A 43 9.43 -16.80 -0.88
N TYR A 44 9.37 -18.14 -0.88
CA TYR A 44 9.13 -18.91 0.35
C TYR A 44 10.30 -18.82 1.35
N ALA A 45 11.54 -18.71 0.87
CA ALA A 45 12.69 -18.44 1.74
C ALA A 45 12.57 -17.05 2.39
N SER A 46 12.15 -16.03 1.62
CA SER A 46 11.87 -14.69 2.15
C SER A 46 10.73 -14.72 3.17
N ARG A 47 9.66 -15.49 2.89
CA ARG A 47 8.52 -15.67 3.78
C ARG A 47 8.92 -16.24 5.14
N ARG A 48 9.70 -17.32 5.15
CA ARG A 48 10.19 -17.94 6.40
C ARG A 48 10.99 -16.94 7.23
N LYS A 49 11.87 -16.17 6.58
CA LYS A 49 12.66 -15.12 7.24
C LYS A 49 11.77 -14.04 7.88
N ILE A 50 10.74 -13.60 7.15
CA ILE A 50 9.75 -12.63 7.67
C ILE A 50 9.04 -13.21 8.91
N GLU A 51 8.57 -14.45 8.83
CA GLU A 51 7.84 -15.10 9.93
C GLU A 51 8.72 -15.31 11.17
N GLU A 52 9.98 -15.73 10.98
CA GLU A 52 10.97 -15.85 12.05
C GLU A 52 11.26 -14.50 12.72
N THR A 53 11.56 -13.47 11.93
CA THR A 53 11.84 -12.13 12.45
C THR A 53 10.63 -11.54 13.19
N LEU A 54 9.41 -11.69 12.65
CA LEU A 54 8.20 -11.19 13.32
C LEU A 54 7.90 -11.96 14.61
N ARG A 55 8.17 -13.27 14.64
CA ARG A 55 8.03 -14.08 15.86
C ARG A 55 8.97 -13.57 16.94
N PHE A 56 10.26 -13.41 16.62
CA PHE A 56 11.25 -12.86 17.53
C PHE A 56 10.86 -11.46 18.03
N TYR A 57 10.44 -10.57 17.14
CA TYR A 57 9.96 -9.23 17.51
C TYR A 57 8.76 -9.29 18.47
N ARG A 58 7.79 -10.18 18.23
CA ARG A 58 6.61 -10.32 19.09
C ARG A 58 6.97 -10.94 20.45
N GLU A 59 7.89 -11.89 20.49
CA GLU A 59 8.43 -12.45 21.73
C GLU A 59 9.14 -11.38 22.58
N LEU A 60 9.94 -10.51 21.94
CA LEU A 60 10.59 -9.36 22.57
C LEU A 60 9.61 -8.43 23.29
N LEU A 61 8.40 -8.29 22.74
CA LEU A 61 7.35 -7.43 23.28
C LEU A 61 6.55 -8.07 24.41
N VAL A 62 6.59 -9.40 24.53
CA VAL A 62 5.89 -10.16 25.58
C VAL A 62 6.82 -10.46 26.76
N ASP A 63 8.13 -10.53 26.54
CA ASP A 63 9.10 -10.64 27.62
C ASP A 63 9.02 -9.41 28.52
N ARG A 64 8.52 -9.61 29.74
CA ARG A 64 8.27 -8.52 30.70
C ARG A 64 9.56 -7.79 31.09
N LYS A 65 10.66 -8.51 31.28
CA LYS A 65 11.93 -7.91 31.70
C LYS A 65 12.47 -7.02 30.58
N LEU A 66 12.48 -7.55 29.36
CA LEU A 66 12.97 -6.83 28.19
C LEU A 66 12.05 -5.67 27.81
N PHE A 67 10.73 -5.84 27.93
CA PHE A 67 9.75 -4.78 27.77
C PHE A 67 9.98 -3.64 28.77
N ASP A 68 10.26 -3.97 30.05
CA ASP A 68 10.58 -2.98 31.08
C ASP A 68 11.90 -2.25 30.76
N GLU A 69 12.94 -2.95 30.31
CA GLU A 69 14.22 -2.36 29.86
C GLU A 69 14.03 -1.41 28.66
N LEU A 70 13.25 -1.85 27.65
CA LEU A 70 12.87 -1.06 26.48
C LEU A 70 11.97 0.13 26.84
N SER A 71 11.27 0.08 27.97
CA SER A 71 10.44 1.19 28.45
C SER A 71 11.24 2.21 29.26
N GLN A 72 12.41 1.83 29.79
CA GLN A 72 13.17 2.61 30.77
C GLN A 72 14.38 3.35 30.22
N GLU A 73 15.09 2.89 29.17
CA GLU A 73 16.31 3.63 28.80
C GLU A 73 16.02 5.05 28.25
N PRO A 74 16.85 6.05 28.60
CA PRO A 74 16.49 7.46 28.57
C PRO A 74 16.96 8.21 27.33
N GLU A 75 17.64 7.55 26.38
CA GLU A 75 18.18 8.29 25.25
C GLU A 75 17.09 8.74 24.27
N LYS A 76 16.73 10.03 24.42
CA LYS A 76 16.07 10.92 23.46
C LYS A 76 14.54 10.89 23.39
N SER A 77 13.83 10.74 24.51
CA SER A 77 12.51 11.40 24.55
C SER A 77 12.75 12.89 24.86
N PRO A 78 12.26 13.84 24.03
CA PRO A 78 12.49 15.28 24.23
C PRO A 78 12.07 15.81 25.62
N ASP A 79 11.21 15.06 26.30
CA ASP A 79 10.56 15.46 27.55
C ASP A 79 10.95 14.59 28.76
N GLY A 80 11.93 13.68 28.64
CA GLY A 80 12.37 12.79 29.74
C GLY A 80 11.31 11.78 30.22
N LYS A 81 10.21 11.62 29.47
CA LYS A 81 9.13 10.68 29.79
C LYS A 81 9.46 9.26 29.33
N LYS A 82 9.06 8.27 30.12
CA LYS A 82 9.07 6.84 29.75
C LYS A 82 8.27 6.63 28.46
N TYR A 83 8.76 5.77 27.58
CA TYR A 83 7.95 5.33 26.44
C TYR A 83 6.77 4.50 26.95
N SER A 84 5.56 4.78 26.44
CA SER A 84 4.38 3.97 26.70
C SER A 84 3.83 3.38 25.41
N GLY A 85 3.29 2.15 25.49
CA GLY A 85 2.64 1.43 24.41
C GLY A 85 3.38 1.53 23.08
N ILE A 86 2.91 2.39 22.17
CA ILE A 86 3.44 2.58 20.82
C ILE A 86 4.93 2.96 20.79
N GLY A 87 5.42 3.69 21.80
CA GLY A 87 6.82 4.07 21.92
C GLY A 87 7.74 2.88 22.12
N VAL A 88 7.31 1.92 22.93
CA VAL A 88 8.05 0.68 23.23
C VAL A 88 8.12 -0.20 21.98
N HIS A 89 7.02 -0.33 21.23
CA HIS A 89 7.00 -1.06 19.96
C HIS A 89 7.95 -0.49 18.91
N MET A 90 8.02 0.85 18.78
CA MET A 90 8.98 1.50 17.87
C MET A 90 10.42 1.25 18.32
N ARG A 91 10.69 1.31 19.63
CA ARG A 91 12.04 1.08 20.16
C ARG A 91 12.48 -0.37 19.98
N ALA A 92 11.62 -1.34 20.28
CA ALA A 92 11.86 -2.75 19.99
C ALA A 92 12.27 -2.96 18.52
N ALA A 93 11.56 -2.30 17.59
CA ALA A 93 11.86 -2.40 16.17
C ALA A 93 13.22 -1.77 15.82
N ARG A 94 13.60 -0.66 16.47
CA ARG A 94 14.93 -0.04 16.31
C ARG A 94 16.06 -0.90 16.87
N VAL A 95 15.86 -1.54 18.01
CA VAL A 95 16.85 -2.49 18.56
C VAL A 95 17.05 -3.65 17.58
N LEU A 96 15.97 -4.18 17.01
CA LEU A 96 16.03 -5.22 15.99
C LEU A 96 16.68 -4.73 14.68
N GLU A 97 16.54 -3.44 14.35
CA GLU A 97 17.24 -2.82 13.21
C GLU A 97 18.75 -2.82 13.45
N SER A 98 19.17 -2.36 14.63
CA SER A 98 20.58 -2.26 15.02
C SER A 98 21.28 -3.61 15.12
N SER A 99 20.55 -4.68 15.43
CA SER A 99 21.09 -6.04 15.42
C SER A 99 21.06 -6.72 14.04
N GLY A 100 20.61 -6.02 12.99
CA GLY A 100 20.54 -6.56 11.63
C GLY A 100 19.38 -7.53 11.40
N GLY A 101 18.38 -7.53 12.29
CA GLY A 101 17.23 -8.45 12.20
C GLY A 101 16.15 -8.04 11.19
N TRP A 102 16.20 -6.83 10.63
CA TRP A 102 15.25 -6.40 9.60
C TRP A 102 15.45 -7.17 8.29
N VAL A 103 14.34 -7.39 7.59
CA VAL A 103 14.31 -8.06 6.28
C VAL A 103 13.79 -7.10 5.22
N ASN A 104 14.14 -7.33 3.95
CA ASN A 104 13.77 -6.46 2.83
C ASN A 104 14.15 -4.98 3.05
N THR A 105 15.35 -4.72 3.60
CA THR A 105 15.81 -3.39 4.02
C THR A 105 16.00 -2.37 2.89
N SER A 106 16.12 -2.85 1.65
CA SER A 106 16.19 -1.99 0.47
C SER A 106 14.80 -1.55 0.03
N LYS A 107 14.59 -0.23 -0.05
CA LYS A 107 13.34 0.32 -0.60
C LYS A 107 13.18 -0.09 -2.05
N GLN A 108 12.00 -0.63 -2.37
CA GLN A 108 11.64 -1.07 -3.71
C GLN A 108 10.23 -0.61 -4.10
N ILE A 109 9.98 -0.54 -5.41
CA ILE A 109 8.67 -0.28 -6.01
C ILE A 109 7.98 -1.63 -6.29
N GLY A 110 6.67 -1.71 -6.10
CA GLY A 110 5.91 -2.95 -6.33
C GLY A 110 5.80 -3.83 -5.09
N HIS A 111 5.63 -5.14 -5.29
CA HIS A 111 5.52 -6.13 -4.22
C HIS A 111 6.84 -6.29 -3.44
N VAL A 112 6.74 -6.84 -2.23
CA VAL A 112 7.89 -7.19 -1.40
C VAL A 112 7.95 -8.72 -1.32
N SER A 113 9.12 -9.31 -1.58
CA SER A 113 9.30 -10.76 -1.54
C SER A 113 8.90 -11.34 -0.17
N GLY A 114 8.15 -12.44 -0.19
CA GLY A 114 7.62 -13.08 1.03
C GLY A 114 6.38 -12.41 1.64
N ILE A 115 5.82 -11.37 1.01
CA ILE A 115 4.58 -10.70 1.46
C ILE A 115 3.53 -10.79 0.36
N LYS A 116 2.33 -11.27 0.71
CA LYS A 116 1.17 -11.38 -0.18
C LYS A 116 0.06 -10.43 0.25
N VAL A 117 -0.81 -10.07 -0.70
CA VAL A 117 -2.04 -9.33 -0.42
C VAL A 117 -2.84 -10.07 0.65
N GLY A 118 -3.35 -9.34 1.63
CA GLY A 118 -4.09 -9.90 2.77
C GLY A 118 -3.23 -10.22 3.99
N ASP A 119 -1.90 -10.24 3.89
CA ASP A 119 -1.04 -10.36 5.08
C ASP A 119 -1.29 -9.22 6.06
N ASP A 120 -1.33 -9.56 7.34
CA ASP A 120 -1.59 -8.62 8.42
C ASP A 120 -0.47 -8.48 9.44
N PHE A 121 -0.44 -7.31 10.05
CA PHE A 121 0.61 -6.83 10.93
C PHE A 121 -0.01 -6.08 12.11
N ARG A 122 0.57 -6.23 13.29
CA ARG A 122 0.03 -5.68 14.53
C ARG A 122 0.42 -4.22 14.74
N TRP A 123 1.66 -3.89 14.38
CA TRP A 123 2.27 -2.60 14.70
C TRP A 123 2.92 -1.97 13.47
N ARG A 124 3.03 -0.65 13.47
CA ARG A 124 3.82 0.08 12.46
C ARG A 124 5.27 -0.40 12.39
N GLY A 125 5.82 -0.86 13.53
CA GLY A 125 7.16 -1.45 13.56
C GLY A 125 7.28 -2.74 12.76
N GLU A 126 6.25 -3.58 12.76
CA GLU A 126 6.25 -4.80 11.93
C GLU A 126 6.32 -4.45 10.43
N LEU A 127 5.62 -3.39 9.98
CA LEU A 127 5.69 -2.94 8.58
C LEU A 127 7.09 -2.49 8.17
N SER A 128 7.83 -1.84 9.08
CA SER A 128 9.22 -1.42 8.88
C SER A 128 10.17 -2.61 8.86
N ILE A 129 10.03 -3.51 9.84
CA ILE A 129 10.85 -4.72 10.01
C ILE A 129 10.83 -5.59 8.75
N VAL A 130 9.66 -5.71 8.10
CA VAL A 130 9.49 -6.56 6.91
C VAL A 130 9.72 -5.83 5.58
N GLY A 131 10.06 -4.53 5.61
CA GLY A 131 10.30 -3.70 4.43
C GLY A 131 9.05 -3.29 3.64
N LEU A 132 7.84 -3.52 4.19
CA LEU A 132 6.59 -3.14 3.52
C LEU A 132 6.41 -1.61 3.52
N HIS A 133 6.77 -0.95 4.62
CA HIS A 133 6.73 0.50 4.79
C HIS A 133 7.76 0.97 5.84
N HIS A 134 8.74 1.79 5.45
CA HIS A 134 9.91 2.07 6.30
C HIS A 134 9.70 3.19 7.32
N GLU A 135 8.64 3.98 7.20
CA GLU A 135 8.35 5.06 8.13
C GLU A 135 7.54 4.53 9.33
N PHE A 136 7.90 4.89 10.56
CA PHE A 136 7.12 4.52 11.75
C PHE A 136 5.86 5.39 11.93
N GLN A 137 5.96 6.67 11.56
CA GLN A 137 4.94 7.67 11.84
C GLN A 137 4.26 8.19 10.57
N LYS A 138 5.05 8.56 9.56
CA LYS A 138 4.53 9.17 8.33
C LYS A 138 3.64 8.20 7.58
N GLY A 139 2.56 8.69 6.97
CA GLY A 139 1.68 7.85 6.16
C GLY A 139 2.26 7.51 4.78
N ILE A 140 3.25 8.25 4.28
CA ILE A 140 3.83 8.08 2.95
C ILE A 140 5.31 7.73 3.08
N ASP A 141 5.70 6.59 2.52
CA ASP A 141 7.09 6.19 2.32
C ASP A 141 7.49 6.42 0.87
N PHE A 142 8.73 6.84 0.65
CA PHE A 142 9.25 7.15 -0.68
C PHE A 142 10.76 6.90 -0.76
N MET A 143 11.23 6.74 -1.98
CA MET A 143 12.65 6.62 -2.32
C MET A 143 13.07 7.76 -3.25
N LYS A 144 14.36 8.11 -3.22
CA LYS A 144 14.97 9.05 -4.16
C LYS A 144 15.80 8.25 -5.15
N LEU A 145 15.53 8.43 -6.44
CA LEU A 145 16.31 7.83 -7.52
C LEU A 145 17.63 8.59 -7.73
N ILE A 146 18.56 7.96 -8.45
CA ILE A 146 19.87 8.54 -8.79
C ILE A 146 19.72 9.88 -9.52
N ASN A 147 18.71 10.01 -10.39
CA ASN A 147 18.41 11.26 -11.11
C ASN A 147 17.73 12.34 -10.24
N GLY A 148 17.64 12.14 -8.92
CA GLY A 148 17.06 13.09 -7.98
C GLY A 148 15.55 13.03 -7.83
N LYS A 149 14.83 12.31 -8.70
CA LYS A 149 13.37 12.17 -8.64
C LYS A 149 12.96 11.33 -7.43
N THR A 150 11.95 11.78 -6.70
CA THR A 150 11.34 11.00 -5.61
C THR A 150 10.12 10.23 -6.09
N LEU A 151 9.98 8.98 -5.69
CA LEU A 151 8.84 8.12 -6.00
C LEU A 151 8.29 7.50 -4.72
N ALA A 152 6.96 7.50 -4.59
CA ALA A 152 6.29 6.87 -3.45
C ALA A 152 6.39 5.35 -3.60
N THR A 153 6.75 4.69 -2.51
CA THR A 153 6.88 3.22 -2.45
C THR A 153 5.65 2.61 -1.81
N SER A 154 5.16 3.21 -0.72
CA SER A 154 3.99 2.73 0.00
C SER A 154 3.27 3.83 0.79
N ILE A 155 1.98 3.62 1.04
CA ILE A 155 1.15 4.45 1.92
C ILE A 155 0.46 3.61 2.99
N VAL A 156 0.24 4.22 4.16
CA VAL A 156 -0.51 3.64 5.28
C VAL A 156 -1.75 4.47 5.56
N ASP A 157 -2.92 3.89 5.27
CA ASP A 157 -4.22 4.45 5.62
C ASP A 157 -4.62 4.02 7.03
N SER A 158 -4.42 4.91 8.00
CA SER A 158 -4.65 4.63 9.43
C SER A 158 -5.87 5.36 10.03
N GLY A 159 -6.68 6.00 9.17
CA GLY A 159 -7.80 6.85 9.59
C GLY A 159 -7.39 8.17 10.27
N ARG A 160 -6.11 8.52 10.21
CA ARG A 160 -5.55 9.77 10.77
C ARG A 160 -6.03 11.01 10.03
N TYR A 161 -6.33 10.88 8.75
CA TYR A 161 -6.86 11.92 7.89
C TYR A 161 -8.18 11.46 7.29
N GLU A 162 -8.96 12.41 6.77
CA GLU A 162 -10.19 12.13 6.03
C GLU A 162 -9.84 11.52 4.66
N ASN A 163 -9.59 10.22 4.67
CA ASN A 163 -9.40 9.44 3.47
C ASN A 163 -10.76 8.89 3.04
N GLY A 164 -11.14 9.13 1.78
CA GLY A 164 -12.38 8.62 1.22
C GLY A 164 -12.14 7.25 0.57
N VAL A 165 -13.09 6.33 0.72
CA VAL A 165 -13.24 5.24 -0.24
C VAL A 165 -13.99 5.81 -1.43
N GLY A 166 -13.47 5.61 -2.64
CA GLY A 166 -14.16 6.06 -3.85
C GLY A 166 -15.48 5.31 -4.05
N ILE A 167 -16.25 5.72 -5.05
CA ILE A 167 -17.56 5.15 -5.41
C ILE A 167 -17.47 3.63 -5.71
N THR A 168 -16.28 3.13 -6.05
CA THR A 168 -15.96 1.69 -6.15
C THR A 168 -14.93 1.30 -5.10
N SER A 169 -15.00 0.05 -4.60
CA SER A 169 -14.07 -0.53 -3.59
C SER A 169 -12.59 -0.42 -3.98
N ASP A 170 -12.31 -0.26 -5.27
CA ASP A 170 -10.97 -0.21 -5.87
C ASP A 170 -10.35 1.19 -5.90
N VAL A 171 -11.09 2.24 -5.56
CA VAL A 171 -10.57 3.61 -5.53
C VAL A 171 -10.36 4.09 -4.10
N LEU A 172 -9.19 4.66 -3.82
CA LEU A 172 -8.83 5.30 -2.57
C LEU A 172 -8.54 6.77 -2.82
N ILE A 173 -9.25 7.65 -2.12
CA ILE A 173 -8.92 9.07 -2.04
C ILE A 173 -8.07 9.29 -0.79
N TYR A 174 -6.76 9.44 -0.99
CA TYR A 174 -5.79 9.60 0.08
C TYR A 174 -5.44 11.08 0.29
N CYS A 175 -5.52 11.54 1.53
CA CYS A 175 -5.11 12.87 1.93
C CYS A 175 -3.58 12.94 2.08
N GLY A 176 -2.96 13.93 1.46
CA GLY A 176 -1.53 14.19 1.54
C GLY A 176 -1.05 14.42 2.97
N GLN A 177 0.26 14.30 3.17
CA GLN A 177 0.88 14.58 4.45
C GLN A 177 0.92 16.08 4.74
N GLY A 178 0.67 16.44 6.01
CA GLY A 178 0.68 17.80 6.53
C GLY A 178 0.43 17.83 8.02
N GLU A 179 0.51 19.01 8.63
CA GLU A 179 0.17 19.20 10.04
C GLU A 179 -1.29 18.80 10.30
N ASN A 180 -1.52 17.97 11.32
CA ASN A 180 -2.84 17.48 11.69
C ASN A 180 -3.12 17.80 13.17
N PRO A 181 -3.91 18.84 13.46
CA PRO A 181 -4.24 19.24 14.82
C PRO A 181 -4.90 18.17 15.68
N ASN A 182 -5.55 17.17 15.07
CA ASN A 182 -6.15 16.05 15.81
C ASN A 182 -5.09 15.13 16.43
N LEU A 183 -3.88 15.08 15.86
CA LEU A 183 -2.77 14.25 16.34
C LEU A 183 -1.77 15.05 17.16
N ASP A 184 -1.63 16.33 16.86
CA ASP A 184 -0.69 17.23 17.51
C ASP A 184 -1.42 18.56 17.79
N ARG A 185 -1.97 18.66 19.00
CA ARG A 185 -2.75 19.84 19.43
C ARG A 185 -1.89 21.10 19.58
N VAL A 186 -0.56 20.96 19.57
CA VAL A 186 0.37 22.09 19.71
C VAL A 186 0.61 22.75 18.36
N ARG A 187 0.67 21.97 17.28
CA ARG A 187 0.93 22.50 15.94
C ARG A 187 -0.34 23.07 15.29
N LYS A 188 -0.31 24.38 15.00
CA LYS A 188 -1.36 25.06 14.23
C LYS A 188 -1.44 24.48 12.82
N PRO A 189 -2.64 24.24 12.26
CA PRO A 189 -2.77 23.74 10.89
C PRO A 189 -2.30 24.79 9.88
N LYS A 190 -1.47 24.36 8.93
CA LYS A 190 -1.03 25.14 7.77
C LYS A 190 -1.45 24.47 6.46
N ASP A 191 -1.40 25.24 5.38
CA ASP A 191 -1.57 24.71 4.05
C ASP A 191 -0.50 23.66 3.74
N GLN A 192 -0.94 22.51 3.21
CA GLN A 192 -0.03 21.47 2.76
C GLN A 192 0.82 21.97 1.60
N LYS A 193 2.06 21.51 1.58
CA LYS A 193 3.02 21.78 0.51
C LYS A 193 3.22 20.53 -0.34
N LEU A 194 3.49 20.74 -1.63
CA LEU A 194 3.80 19.68 -2.57
C LEU A 194 5.29 19.31 -2.48
N VAL A 195 5.69 18.77 -1.34
CA VAL A 195 7.07 18.39 -1.01
C VAL A 195 7.08 17.02 -0.32
N GLY A 196 8.25 16.37 -0.25
CA GLY A 196 8.40 15.07 0.40
C GLY A 196 7.45 14.03 -0.18
N GLY A 197 6.64 13.39 0.68
CA GLY A 197 5.68 12.35 0.28
C GLY A 197 4.60 12.84 -0.69
N ASN A 198 4.14 14.09 -0.57
CA ASN A 198 3.14 14.64 -1.50
C ASN A 198 3.73 14.79 -2.91
N LEU A 199 4.97 15.27 -3.00
CA LEU A 199 5.70 15.34 -4.26
C LEU A 199 5.98 13.93 -4.82
N ALA A 200 6.32 12.98 -3.96
CA ALA A 200 6.57 11.60 -4.36
C ALA A 200 5.31 10.93 -4.94
N LEU A 201 4.13 11.18 -4.38
CA LEU A 201 2.85 10.69 -4.93
C LEU A 201 2.54 11.33 -6.29
N LYS A 202 2.70 12.65 -6.44
CA LYS A 202 2.57 13.33 -7.75
C LYS A 202 3.53 12.75 -8.78
N ASN A 203 4.79 12.55 -8.40
CA ASN A 203 5.80 11.98 -9.28
C ASN A 203 5.47 10.52 -9.66
N SER A 204 4.84 9.77 -8.78
CA SER A 204 4.42 8.38 -9.03
C SER A 204 3.25 8.32 -10.01
N MET A 205 2.34 9.29 -9.96
CA MET A 205 1.30 9.49 -10.99
C MET A 205 1.92 9.65 -12.37
N HIS A 206 2.84 10.62 -12.52
CA HIS A 206 3.50 10.88 -13.80
C HIS A 206 4.35 9.69 -14.29
N SER A 207 5.03 9.01 -13.37
CA SER A 207 5.87 7.84 -13.72
C SER A 207 5.07 6.56 -13.91
N LYS A 208 3.76 6.57 -13.60
CA LYS A 208 2.91 5.38 -13.55
C LYS A 208 3.54 4.26 -12.70
N THR A 209 4.16 4.61 -11.58
CA THR A 209 4.77 3.61 -10.68
C THR A 209 3.75 3.14 -9.64
N PRO A 210 3.67 1.82 -9.37
CA PRO A 210 2.74 1.29 -8.38
C PRO A 210 3.14 1.72 -6.97
N VAL A 211 2.14 1.97 -6.12
CA VAL A 211 2.28 2.31 -4.71
C VAL A 211 1.59 1.23 -3.88
N ARG A 212 2.29 0.64 -2.91
CA ARG A 212 1.69 -0.31 -1.97
C ARG A 212 0.72 0.42 -1.04
N VAL A 213 -0.47 -0.14 -0.82
CA VAL A 213 -1.45 0.37 0.14
C VAL A 213 -1.54 -0.58 1.32
N ILE A 214 -1.37 -0.04 2.53
CA ILE A 214 -1.56 -0.77 3.78
C ILE A 214 -2.70 -0.08 4.53
N ARG A 215 -3.74 -0.83 4.90
CA ARG A 215 -4.90 -0.29 5.63
C ARG A 215 -4.91 -0.75 7.07
N ARG A 216 -5.17 0.19 7.98
CA ARG A 216 -5.59 -0.17 9.33
C ARG A 216 -7.05 -0.61 9.28
N LEU A 217 -7.33 -1.78 9.82
CA LEU A 217 -8.67 -2.29 10.05
C LEU A 217 -8.91 -2.40 11.55
N THR A 218 -10.13 -2.13 12.00
CA THR A 218 -10.55 -2.25 13.41
C THR A 218 -11.62 -3.33 13.53
N ASP A 219 -11.62 -4.06 14.65
CA ASP A 219 -12.61 -5.10 14.90
C ASP A 219 -13.98 -4.43 15.13
N ILE A 220 -15.03 -4.96 14.49
CA ILE A 220 -16.40 -4.47 14.61
C ILE A 220 -16.86 -4.49 16.08
N ASP A 221 -16.49 -5.52 16.83
CA ASP A 221 -16.97 -5.70 18.21
C ASP A 221 -16.28 -4.74 19.18
N THR A 222 -14.99 -4.42 18.95
CA THR A 222 -14.23 -3.46 19.79
C THR A 222 -14.46 -2.00 19.39
N SER A 223 -15.07 -1.74 18.23
CA SER A 223 -15.32 -0.36 17.74
C SER A 223 -16.28 0.46 18.62
N LYS A 224 -16.98 -0.19 19.56
CA LYS A 224 -17.94 0.42 20.48
C LYS A 224 -17.32 0.87 21.82
N GLU A 225 -16.10 0.46 22.15
CA GLU A 225 -15.47 0.77 23.43
C GLU A 225 -14.11 1.47 23.26
N SER A 226 -14.15 2.79 23.48
CA SER A 226 -13.07 3.72 23.80
C SER A 226 -11.70 3.58 23.11
N THR A 227 -11.36 4.63 22.36
CA THR A 227 -10.05 5.04 21.80
C THR A 227 -8.94 5.27 22.84
N THR A 228 -9.01 4.68 24.02
CA THR A 228 -7.98 4.75 25.04
C THR A 228 -7.16 3.47 25.02
N VAL A 229 -5.90 3.58 24.62
CA VAL A 229 -4.80 2.60 24.76
C VAL A 229 -4.52 2.27 26.23
N ALA A 230 -5.55 1.87 26.96
CA ALA A 230 -5.47 1.40 28.32
C ALA A 230 -5.22 -0.11 28.28
N ALA A 231 -3.96 -0.48 28.55
CA ALA A 231 -3.50 -1.82 28.88
C ALA A 231 -3.98 -2.93 27.93
N ALA A 232 -3.15 -3.27 26.94
CA ALA A 232 -3.13 -4.60 26.35
C ALA A 232 -2.75 -5.64 27.44
N LYS A 233 -3.70 -5.97 28.32
CA LYS A 233 -3.74 -7.25 29.02
C LYS A 233 -4.48 -8.20 28.09
N GLY A 234 -3.70 -8.86 27.23
CA GLY A 234 -4.23 -9.74 26.20
C GLY A 234 -3.78 -9.31 24.81
N ASN A 235 -3.49 -10.29 23.97
CA ASN A 235 -2.95 -10.16 22.60
C ASN A 235 -3.90 -9.48 21.59
N ASP A 236 -4.95 -8.80 22.04
CA ASP A 236 -5.99 -8.23 21.19
C ASP A 236 -5.90 -6.70 21.18
N ILE A 237 -5.36 -6.17 20.09
CA ILE A 237 -5.02 -4.75 19.92
C ILE A 237 -6.22 -3.96 19.36
N GLY A 238 -7.36 -4.62 19.13
CA GLY A 238 -8.58 -4.03 18.53
C GLY A 238 -8.42 -3.53 17.09
N TYR A 239 -7.21 -3.62 16.53
CA TYR A 239 -6.90 -3.25 15.15
C TYR A 239 -5.72 -4.06 14.58
N LYS A 240 -5.65 -4.12 13.26
CA LYS A 240 -4.52 -4.67 12.50
C LYS A 240 -4.23 -3.84 11.26
N PHE A 241 -3.02 -3.93 10.73
CA PHE A 241 -2.64 -3.37 9.42
C PHE A 241 -2.64 -4.48 8.39
N VAL A 242 -3.34 -4.31 7.27
CA VAL A 242 -3.44 -5.31 6.20
C VAL A 242 -2.83 -4.75 4.92
N TYR A 243 -2.01 -5.55 4.24
CA TYR A 243 -1.52 -5.21 2.90
C TYR A 243 -2.63 -5.38 1.86
N ASP A 244 -3.15 -4.27 1.34
CA ASP A 244 -4.28 -4.21 0.39
C ASP A 244 -3.86 -4.41 -1.08
N GLY A 245 -2.56 -4.34 -1.33
CA GLY A 245 -1.97 -4.54 -2.65
C GLY A 245 -1.42 -3.26 -3.28
N LEU A 246 -1.28 -3.28 -4.59
CA LEU A 246 -0.70 -2.23 -5.41
C LEU A 246 -1.79 -1.36 -6.03
N TYR A 247 -1.53 -0.05 -6.02
CA TYR A 247 -2.39 0.97 -6.58
C TYR A 247 -1.60 1.88 -7.51
N ARG A 248 -2.28 2.50 -8.47
CA ARG A 248 -1.75 3.59 -9.30
C ARG A 248 -2.40 4.89 -8.89
N VAL A 249 -1.60 5.93 -8.71
CA VAL A 249 -2.12 7.29 -8.55
C VAL A 249 -2.68 7.72 -9.91
N THR A 250 -3.98 8.04 -9.96
CA THR A 250 -4.69 8.41 -11.20
C THR A 250 -4.96 9.91 -11.29
N GLY A 251 -4.90 10.64 -10.18
CA GLY A 251 -5.12 12.07 -10.15
C GLY A 251 -4.73 12.67 -8.80
N PHE A 252 -4.53 13.98 -8.76
CA PHE A 252 -4.40 14.73 -7.51
C PHE A 252 -4.97 16.13 -7.67
N TRP A 253 -5.49 16.70 -6.59
CA TRP A 253 -6.00 18.07 -6.56
C TRP A 253 -5.77 18.69 -5.18
N LYS A 254 -6.05 19.99 -5.09
CA LYS A 254 -5.92 20.77 -3.85
C LYS A 254 -7.32 21.26 -3.46
N GLU A 255 -7.70 21.07 -2.20
CA GLU A 255 -9.01 21.50 -1.68
C GLU A 255 -8.87 22.02 -0.24
N ARG A 256 -9.90 22.68 0.28
CA ARG A 256 -9.94 23.06 1.71
C ARG A 256 -10.35 21.87 2.55
N GLY A 257 -9.49 21.43 3.46
CA GLY A 257 -9.81 20.40 4.45
C GLY A 257 -10.59 20.95 5.64
N LYS A 258 -10.95 20.06 6.58
CA LYS A 258 -11.73 20.36 7.80
C LYS A 258 -11.28 21.58 8.60
N PHE A 259 -9.99 21.89 8.60
CA PHE A 259 -9.42 23.00 9.36
C PHE A 259 -9.30 24.30 8.55
N GLY A 260 -9.99 24.41 7.41
CA GLY A 260 -9.97 25.60 6.55
C GLY A 260 -8.65 25.85 5.82
N ARG A 261 -7.69 24.92 5.94
CA ARG A 261 -6.40 24.94 5.24
C ARG A 261 -6.43 24.06 4.01
N TYR A 262 -5.59 24.40 3.05
CA TYR A 262 -5.47 23.59 1.85
C TYR A 262 -4.77 22.26 2.13
N VAL A 263 -5.36 21.19 1.61
CA VAL A 263 -4.81 19.83 1.61
C VAL A 263 -4.69 19.33 0.18
N TYR A 264 -3.72 18.45 -0.07
CA TYR A 264 -3.66 17.69 -1.32
C TYR A 264 -4.46 16.40 -1.15
N LYS A 265 -5.28 16.07 -2.15
CA LYS A 265 -5.94 14.77 -2.27
C LYS A 265 -5.35 14.03 -3.46
N PHE A 266 -5.19 12.73 -3.32
CA PHE A 266 -4.68 11.83 -4.35
C PHE A 266 -5.72 10.73 -4.59
N SER A 267 -6.14 10.55 -5.84
CA SER A 267 -6.95 9.40 -6.24
C SER A 267 -6.02 8.26 -6.61
N LEU A 268 -6.21 7.09 -5.99
CA LEU A 268 -5.47 5.87 -6.26
C LEU A 268 -6.44 4.78 -6.71
N LYS A 269 -6.22 4.16 -7.87
CA LYS A 269 -6.97 3.00 -8.36
C LYS A 269 -6.16 1.72 -8.13
N ARG A 270 -6.79 0.70 -7.56
CA ARG A 270 -6.21 -0.63 -7.37
C ARG A 270 -5.84 -1.24 -8.72
N ILE A 271 -4.67 -1.89 -8.80
CA ILE A 271 -4.26 -2.61 -10.01
C ILE A 271 -5.08 -3.90 -10.12
N GLU A 272 -5.61 -4.16 -11.31
CA GLU A 272 -6.45 -5.32 -11.63
C GLU A 272 -5.65 -6.64 -11.53
N GLY A 273 -6.33 -7.76 -11.30
CA GLY A 273 -5.72 -9.09 -11.21
C GLY A 273 -5.07 -9.45 -9.86
N GLN A 274 -5.16 -8.58 -8.85
CA GLN A 274 -4.70 -8.88 -7.50
C GLN A 274 -5.79 -9.57 -6.67
N PRO A 275 -5.45 -10.52 -5.77
CA PRO A 275 -6.42 -11.19 -4.90
C PRO A 275 -7.33 -10.20 -4.16
N GLU A 276 -8.61 -10.51 -4.03
CA GLU A 276 -9.54 -9.71 -3.22
C GLU A 276 -9.19 -9.82 -1.73
N LEU A 277 -9.46 -8.75 -0.98
CA LEU A 277 -9.38 -8.81 0.47
C LEU A 277 -10.69 -9.38 1.04
N ASP A 278 -10.61 -10.52 1.71
CA ASP A 278 -11.68 -10.95 2.61
C ASP A 278 -11.58 -10.14 3.91
N LEU A 279 -12.53 -9.23 4.11
CA LEU A 279 -12.57 -8.35 5.27
C LEU A 279 -13.26 -9.00 6.47
N GLY A 280 -14.04 -10.08 6.30
CA GLY A 280 -14.77 -10.76 7.38
C GLY A 280 -15.42 -9.78 8.37
N LYS A 281 -15.05 -9.90 9.66
CA LYS A 281 -15.51 -9.04 10.77
C LYS A 281 -14.74 -7.71 10.96
N TRP A 282 -13.93 -7.31 9.98
CA TRP A 282 -13.05 -6.14 10.10
C TRP A 282 -13.52 -5.00 9.21
N ASN A 283 -13.66 -3.81 9.79
CA ASN A 283 -13.98 -2.62 9.03
C ASN A 283 -12.72 -1.80 8.74
N LYS A 284 -12.68 -1.22 7.52
CA LYS A 284 -11.76 -0.11 7.22
C LYS A 284 -12.08 1.02 8.19
N VAL A 285 -11.07 1.73 8.69
CA VAL A 285 -11.31 2.89 9.55
C VAL A 285 -12.13 3.93 8.76
N GLY A 286 -13.41 4.08 9.09
CA GLY A 286 -14.30 5.03 8.44
C GLY A 286 -14.10 6.43 9.00
N ASN A 287 -13.93 7.43 8.14
CA ASN A 287 -13.99 8.85 8.52
C ASN A 287 -14.39 9.73 7.31
N GLY A 288 -15.59 10.31 7.36
CA GLY A 288 -16.01 11.43 6.52
C GLY A 288 -16.82 11.03 5.27
N SER A 289 -17.90 11.77 5.02
CA SER A 289 -18.81 11.64 3.88
C SER A 289 -18.05 11.65 2.54
N ALA A 290 -18.59 10.94 1.55
CA ALA A 290 -18.13 10.97 0.17
C ALA A 290 -18.07 12.44 -0.31
N GLY A 291 -16.88 13.05 -0.22
CA GLY A 291 -16.63 14.35 -0.80
C GLY A 291 -16.92 14.27 -2.29
N SER A 292 -17.66 15.25 -2.81
CA SER A 292 -18.06 15.32 -4.21
C SER A 292 -16.85 15.03 -5.11
N VAL A 293 -16.94 13.95 -5.87
CA VAL A 293 -15.93 13.58 -6.87
C VAL A 293 -15.80 14.75 -7.84
N PHE A 294 -14.70 15.48 -7.74
CA PHE A 294 -14.36 16.49 -8.73
C PHE A 294 -14.06 15.74 -10.03
N LYS A 295 -15.00 15.75 -10.99
CA LYS A 295 -14.74 15.42 -12.39
C LYS A 295 -13.93 16.57 -12.98
N GLY A 296 -12.64 16.63 -12.65
CA GLY A 296 -11.72 17.60 -13.24
C GLY A 296 -11.62 17.35 -14.74
N LYS A 297 -12.06 18.34 -15.53
CA LYS A 297 -11.81 18.37 -16.98
C LYS A 297 -10.30 18.43 -17.21
N GLU A 298 -9.85 17.73 -18.22
CA GLU A 298 -8.47 17.41 -18.59
C GLU A 298 -7.59 18.62 -18.98
N ASN A 299 -7.97 19.86 -18.66
CA ASN A 299 -7.51 21.05 -19.39
C ASN A 299 -6.83 22.16 -18.59
N ASP A 300 -6.36 21.94 -17.36
CA ASP A 300 -5.56 22.96 -16.67
C ASP A 300 -4.20 22.39 -16.25
N ILE A 301 -3.30 22.25 -17.24
CA ILE A 301 -1.86 22.07 -17.05
C ILE A 301 -1.15 23.10 -17.92
N TYR A 302 -0.81 24.25 -17.33
CA TYR A 302 0.35 25.07 -17.69
C TYR A 302 1.00 25.57 -16.41
#